data_AF-A0A8T2BFV9-F1
#
_entry.id   AF-A0A8T2BFV9-F1
#
_cell.length_a   1.000
_cell.length_b   1.000
_cell.length_c   1.000
_cell.angle_alpha   90.00
_cell.angle_beta   90.00
_cell.angle_gamma   90.00
#
_symmetry.space_group_name_H-M   'P 1'
#
loop_
_entity.id
_entity.type
_entity.pdbx_description
1 polymer ?
#
loop_
_entity_poly.entity_id
_entity_poly.type
_entity_poly.pdbx_seq_one_letter_code
_entity_poly.pdbx_strand_id
1 'polypeptide(L)' 'MGMSKSIKVILSLALVVFLALAGTKVEATRYITYPSMNTGDHAVHCDKAHPHTCWKKPANPYRRGCGVIEGCHRETGRK' A
#
# COMPACT_ATOMS: atom_id res chain seq x y z
N MET A 1 -40.75 30.52 -14.95
CA MET A 1 -40.51 30.51 -13.48
C MET A 1 -39.17 31.19 -13.22
N GLY A 2 -39.17 32.44 -12.76
CA GLY A 2 -37.94 33.18 -12.46
C GLY A 2 -37.50 32.90 -11.03
N MET A 3 -36.29 32.38 -10.84
CA MET A 3 -35.71 32.21 -9.51
C MET A 3 -35.52 33.56 -8.82
N SER A 4 -35.98 33.68 -7.57
CA SER A 4 -35.77 34.88 -6.76
C SER A 4 -34.26 35.14 -6.58
N LYS A 5 -33.87 36.41 -6.43
CA LYS A 5 -32.46 36.82 -6.27
C LYS A 5 -31.80 36.07 -5.10
N SER A 6 -32.53 35.88 -4.00
CA SER A 6 -32.06 35.15 -2.83
C SER A 6 -31.80 33.67 -3.11
N ILE A 7 -32.66 33.00 -3.90
CA ILE A 7 -32.48 31.59 -4.27
C ILE A 7 -31.21 31.39 -5.11
N LYS A 8 -30.91 32.34 -6.02
CA LYS A 8 -29.66 32.31 -6.81
C LYS A 8 -28.42 32.39 -5.92
N VAL A 9 -28.44 33.28 -4.93
CA VAL A 9 -27.32 33.46 -4.00
C VAL A 9 -27.12 32.18 -3.17
N ILE A 10 -28.19 31.63 -2.61
CA ILE A 10 -28.13 30.40 -1.80
C ILE A 10 -27.61 29.22 -2.62
N LEU A 11 -28.10 29.04 -3.85
CA LEU A 11 -27.61 27.99 -4.76
C LEU A 11 -26.15 28.17 -5.12
N SER A 12 -25.71 29.39 -5.44
CA SER A 12 -24.31 29.66 -5.75
C SER A 12 -23.39 29.36 -4.56
N LEU A 13 -23.81 29.73 -3.34
CA LEU A 13 -23.04 29.50 -2.14
C LEU A 13 -22.94 28.01 -1.80
N ALA A 14 -24.06 27.30 -1.89
CA ALA A 14 -24.09 25.85 -1.70
C ALA A 14 -23.16 25.14 -2.70
N LEU A 15 -23.22 25.53 -3.98
CA LEU A 15 -22.39 24.94 -5.03
C LEU A 15 -20.88 25.16 -4.78
N VAL A 16 -20.48 26.36 -4.35
CA VAL A 16 -19.08 26.66 -3.98
C VAL A 16 -18.62 25.80 -2.81
N VAL A 17 -19.46 25.64 -1.78
CA VAL A 17 -19.15 24.78 -0.63
C VAL A 17 -18.99 23.32 -1.06
N PHE A 18 -19.90 22.79 -1.88
CA PHE A 18 -19.78 21.42 -2.39
C PHE A 18 -18.51 21.19 -3.21
N LEU A 19 -18.13 22.15 -4.07
CA LEU A 19 -16.89 22.07 -4.83
C LEU A 19 -15.65 22.08 -3.93
N ALA A 20 -15.64 22.89 -2.87
CA ALA A 20 -14.54 22.92 -1.91
C ALA A 20 -14.40 21.58 -1.16
N LEU A 21 -15.52 21.01 -0.68
CA LEU A 21 -15.53 19.70 -0.04
C LEU A 21 -15.09 18.58 -1.00
N ALA A 22 -15.51 18.63 -2.27
CA ALA A 22 -15.08 17.65 -3.26
C ALA A 22 -13.56 17.73 -3.52
N GLY A 23 -13.00 18.95 -3.63
CA GLY A 23 -11.56 19.14 -3.86
C GLY A 23 -10.67 18.56 -2.75
N THR A 24 -11.05 18.73 -1.48
CA THR A 24 -10.29 18.18 -0.34
C THR A 24 -10.17 16.65 -0.33
N LYS A 25 -11.14 15.93 -0.92
CA LYS A 25 -11.13 14.46 -1.02
C LYS A 25 -10.14 13.95 -2.07
N VAL A 26 -9.83 14.76 -3.08
CA VAL A 26 -8.94 14.39 -4.20
C VAL A 26 -7.48 14.34 -3.75
N GLU A 27 -7.08 15.20 -2.82
CA GLU A 27 -5.69 15.21 -2.32
C GLU A 27 -5.43 14.11 -1.27
N ALA A 28 -6.42 13.79 -0.44
CA ALA A 28 -6.30 12.76 0.60
C ALA A 28 -6.16 11.32 0.06
N THR A 29 -6.36 11.09 -1.24
CA THR A 29 -6.24 9.77 -1.89
C THR A 29 -4.95 9.59 -2.69
N ARG A 30 -4.04 10.58 -2.66
CA ARG A 30 -2.76 10.48 -3.37
C ARG A 30 -1.72 9.76 -2.51
N TYR A 31 -1.72 8.43 -2.60
CA TYR A 31 -0.70 7.61 -1.95
C TYR A 31 0.64 7.76 -2.66
N ILE A 32 1.69 8.10 -1.90
CA ILE A 32 3.08 7.96 -2.37
C ILE A 32 3.50 6.53 -2.06
N THR A 33 3.46 5.67 -3.07
CA THR A 33 3.97 4.31 -2.94
C THR A 33 5.50 4.36 -3.04
N TYR A 34 6.19 3.96 -1.98
CA TYR A 34 7.62 3.66 -2.09
C TYR A 34 7.80 2.58 -3.16
N PRO A 35 8.84 2.65 -4.02
CA PRO A 35 9.13 1.55 -4.92
C PRO A 35 9.14 0.28 -4.07
N SER A 36 8.23 -0.65 -4.40
CA SER A 36 8.12 -1.87 -3.63
C SER A 36 9.50 -2.50 -3.65
N MET A 37 10.06 -2.73 -2.47
CA MET A 37 11.08 -3.76 -2.36
C MET A 37 10.36 -5.02 -2.83
N ASN A 38 10.55 -5.37 -4.10
CA ASN A 38 9.96 -6.54 -4.74
C ASN A 38 10.63 -7.83 -4.20
N THR A 39 10.99 -7.81 -2.92
CA THR A 39 12.15 -8.49 -2.36
C THR A 39 11.82 -9.06 -0.99
N GLY A 40 10.61 -9.56 -0.73
CA GLY A 40 10.49 -10.34 0.51
C GLY A 40 9.15 -10.92 0.90
N ASP A 41 8.04 -10.21 0.70
CA ASP A 41 6.81 -10.65 1.36
C ASP A 41 5.53 -10.54 0.54
N HIS A 42 5.59 -9.92 -0.64
CA HIS A 42 4.44 -9.92 -1.54
C HIS A 42 4.23 -11.36 -2.01
N ALA A 43 3.13 -11.98 -1.57
CA ALA A 43 2.69 -13.23 -2.14
C ALA A 43 2.54 -13.02 -3.65
N VAL A 44 3.43 -13.65 -4.42
CA VAL A 44 3.31 -13.68 -5.87
C VAL A 44 1.91 -14.20 -6.19
N HIS A 45 1.19 -13.56 -7.11
CA HIS A 45 -0.06 -14.09 -7.61
C HIS A 45 0.26 -15.40 -8.34
N CYS A 46 0.25 -16.50 -7.59
CA CYS A 46 0.63 -17.80 -8.07
C CYS A 46 -0.37 -18.26 -9.12
N ASP A 47 0.12 -18.76 -10.25
CA ASP A 47 -0.72 -19.47 -11.19
C ASP A 47 -1.30 -20.73 -10.51
N LYS A 48 -2.63 -20.88 -10.58
CA LYS A 48 -3.33 -22.06 -10.04
C LYS A 48 -3.03 -23.33 -10.85
N ALA A 49 -2.75 -23.20 -12.14
CA ALA A 49 -2.44 -24.35 -13.00
C ALA A 49 -1.01 -24.88 -12.75
N HIS A 50 -0.08 -23.99 -12.39
CA HIS A 50 1.32 -24.35 -12.16
C HIS A 50 1.82 -23.86 -10.79
N PRO A 51 1.27 -24.37 -9.67
CA PRO A 51 1.60 -23.89 -8.33
C PRO A 51 3.08 -24.10 -7.97
N HIS A 52 3.73 -25.09 -8.59
CA HIS A 52 5.15 -25.39 -8.41
C HIS A 52 6.09 -24.30 -8.96
N THR A 53 5.58 -23.34 -9.74
CA THR A 53 6.35 -22.18 -10.22
C THR A 53 6.34 -21.03 -9.22
N CYS A 54 5.49 -21.11 -8.19
CA CYS A 54 5.33 -20.04 -7.22
C CYS A 54 6.31 -20.17 -6.06
N TRP A 55 7.51 -19.66 -6.25
CA TRP A 55 8.53 -19.59 -5.20
C TRP A 55 8.52 -18.20 -4.57
N LYS A 56 8.25 -18.12 -3.26
CA LYS A 56 8.52 -16.91 -2.49
C LYS A 56 10.03 -16.64 -2.55
N LYS A 57 10.43 -15.52 -3.15
CA LYS A 57 11.85 -15.13 -3.13
C LYS A 57 12.21 -14.72 -1.70
N PRO A 58 13.24 -15.32 -1.09
CA PRO A 58 13.67 -14.91 0.24
C PRO A 58 14.15 -13.46 0.17
N ALA A 59 13.84 -12.68 1.20
CA ALA A 59 14.24 -11.28 1.24
C ALA A 59 15.75 -11.08 1.24
N ASN A 60 16.47 -12.06 1.79
CA ASN A 60 17.91 -12.12 1.73
C ASN A 60 18.34 -13.22 0.74
N PRO A 61 19.00 -12.88 -0.39
CA PRO A 61 19.51 -13.88 -1.32
C PRO A 61 20.74 -14.63 -0.76
N TYR A 62 21.37 -14.12 0.30
CA TYR A 62 22.58 -14.70 0.87
C TYR A 62 22.25 -15.92 1.75
N ARG A 63 22.76 -17.09 1.36
CA ARG A 63 22.70 -18.31 2.16
C ARG A 63 23.97 -18.41 3.02
N ARG A 64 23.85 -18.17 4.33
CA ARG A 64 24.90 -18.56 5.29
C ARG A 64 24.78 -20.05 5.56
N GLY A 65 25.84 -20.80 5.23
CA GLY A 65 26.03 -22.14 5.80
C GLY A 65 26.33 -22.05 7.29
N CYS A 66 26.07 -23.14 8.00
CA CYS A 66 26.64 -23.37 9.31
C CYS A 66 28.02 -24.01 9.13
N GLY A 67 29.04 -23.48 9.82
CA GLY A 67 30.41 -24.02 9.82
C GLY A 67 30.57 -25.19 10.81
N VAL A 68 31.70 -25.27 11.52
CA VAL A 68 31.96 -26.28 12.56
C VAL A 68 30.77 -26.41 13.52
N ILE A 69 30.24 -27.63 13.60
CA ILE A 69 28.97 -28.02 14.24
C ILE A 69 28.91 -27.57 15.71
N GLU A 70 30.06 -27.40 16.36
CA GLU A 70 30.18 -26.94 17.76
C GLU A 70 29.76 -25.47 17.98
N GLY A 71 29.54 -24.67 16.92
CA GLY A 71 29.22 -23.24 17.03
C GLY A 71 27.86 -22.82 16.46
N CYS A 72 27.08 -23.74 15.87
CA CYS A 72 25.83 -23.41 15.19
C CYS A 72 24.60 -23.51 16.08
N HIS A 73 24.71 -22.97 17.29
CA HIS A 73 23.55 -22.80 18.16
C HIS A 73 22.85 -21.50 17.79
N ARG A 74 21.61 -21.62 17.29
CA ARG A 74 20.75 -20.47 17.06
C ARG A 74 20.14 -20.05 18.40
N GLU A 75 20.78 -19.12 19.09
CA GLU A 75 20.16 -18.48 20.25
C GLU A 75 19.06 -17.52 19.79
N THR A 76 17.90 -17.58 20.43
CA THR A 76 16.74 -16.70 20.16
C THR A 76 16.88 -15.31 20.79
N GLY A 77 18.08 -14.97 21.27
CA GLY A 77 18.40 -13.73 22.00
C GLY A 77 18.76 -14.01 23.45
N ARG A 78 19.64 -13.18 24.01
CA ARG A 78 19.98 -13.20 25.43
C ARG A 78 18.78 -12.62 26.20
N LYS A 79 18.29 -13.36 27.20
CA LYS A 79 17.27 -12.85 28.13
C LYS A 79 17.78 -11.66 28.92
#